data_AF-A0A125DME3-F1
#
_entry.id   AF-A0A125DME3-F1
#
_cell.length_a   1.000
_cell.length_b   1.000
_cell.length_c   1.000
_cell.angle_alpha   90.00
_cell.angle_beta   90.00
_cell.angle_gamma   90.00
#
_symmetry.space_group_name_H-M   'P 1'
#
loop_
_entity.id
_entity.type
_entity.pdbx_description
1 polymer ?
#
loop_
_entity_poly.entity_id
_entity_poly.type
_entity_poly.pdbx_seq_one_letter_code
_entity_poly.pdbx_strand_id
1 'polypeptide(L)'
;MNKAYLTIVVDSTTCEDLERELSESHIGTFKVLARGDITVADKDKDETALPNAVWLYEPEVHANSELLLVDFGGDTEGRVLTGEELDVLKQYGVCTEFKATHPDAAQYGSPLYTVHDDAAEAEASSYGFKVLADGFATNYVNGDDGSEARWLRIIMPAWFNPNL
;
A
#
# COMPACT_ATOMS: atom_id res chain seq x y z
N MET A 1 19.23 3.19 18.38
CA MET A 1 19.88 2.10 17.62
C MET A 1 19.16 1.99 16.28
N ASN A 2 19.84 2.29 15.18
CA ASN A 2 19.28 2.09 13.84
C ASN A 2 19.27 0.58 13.56
N LYS A 3 18.07 -0.01 13.49
CA LYS A 3 17.91 -1.38 12.99
C LYS A 3 17.94 -1.32 11.48
N ALA A 4 18.90 -2.01 10.85
CA ALA A 4 18.91 -2.23 9.42
C ALA A 4 18.12 -3.51 9.13
N TYR A 5 17.21 -3.46 8.18
CA TYR A 5 16.41 -4.61 7.74
C TYR A 5 16.93 -5.05 6.37
N LEU A 6 17.25 -6.34 6.25
CA LEU A 6 17.67 -6.95 4.99
C LEU A 6 16.56 -7.87 4.51
N THR A 7 16.04 -7.60 3.33
CA THR A 7 15.06 -8.45 2.64
C THR A 7 15.81 -9.30 1.62
N ILE A 8 15.72 -10.62 1.75
CA ILE A 8 16.37 -11.57 0.84
C ILE A 8 15.28 -12.30 0.07
N VAL A 9 15.33 -12.23 -1.25
CA VAL A 9 14.46 -13.00 -2.14
C VAL A 9 15.22 -14.24 -2.57
N VAL A 10 14.58 -15.40 -2.52
CA VAL A 10 15.20 -16.68 -2.83
C VAL A 10 14.47 -17.31 -4.02
N ASP A 11 15.09 -17.25 -5.20
CA ASP A 11 14.50 -17.71 -6.47
C ASP A 11 14.69 -19.23 -6.70
N SER A 12 15.68 -19.83 -6.04
CA SER A 12 16.07 -21.23 -6.28
C SER A 12 16.45 -22.03 -5.02
N THR A 13 16.36 -21.40 -3.85
CA THR A 13 16.77 -21.98 -2.57
C THR A 13 15.62 -21.80 -1.58
N THR A 14 15.41 -22.77 -0.68
CA THR A 14 14.33 -22.65 0.30
C THR A 14 14.70 -21.63 1.39
N CYS A 15 13.70 -21.04 2.06
CA CYS A 15 13.95 -20.20 3.23
C CYS A 15 14.75 -20.95 4.31
N GLU A 16 14.56 -22.26 4.48
CA GLU A 16 15.31 -23.07 5.44
C GLU A 16 16.79 -23.17 5.10
N ASP A 17 17.12 -23.39 3.83
CA ASP A 17 18.52 -23.44 3.37
C ASP A 17 19.22 -22.09 3.54
N LEU A 18 18.51 -20.99 3.25
CA LEU A 18 19.02 -19.64 3.46
C LEU A 18 19.21 -19.32 4.96
N GLU A 19 18.24 -19.68 5.80
CA GLU A 19 18.34 -19.54 7.26
C GLU A 19 19.57 -20.30 7.80
N ARG A 20 19.82 -21.51 7.29
CA ARG A 20 21.00 -22.30 7.63
C ARG A 20 22.29 -21.59 7.21
N GLU A 21 22.40 -21.15 5.96
CA GLU A 21 23.58 -20.43 5.47
C GLU A 21 23.86 -19.13 6.26
N LEU A 22 22.81 -18.38 6.60
CA LEU A 22 22.92 -17.17 7.42
C LEU A 22 23.37 -17.46 8.85
N SER A 23 22.93 -18.59 9.43
CA SER A 23 23.40 -19.06 10.73
C SER A 23 24.87 -19.48 10.73
N GLU A 24 25.34 -20.00 9.59
CA GLU A 24 26.71 -20.46 9.41
C GLU A 24 27.68 -19.31 9.07
N SER A 25 27.21 -18.24 8.45
CA SER A 25 28.06 -17.15 7.90
C SER A 25 28.53 -16.11 8.92
N HIS A 26 28.37 -16.35 10.23
CA HIS A 26 28.86 -15.49 11.33
C HIS A 26 28.43 -14.01 11.27
N ILE A 27 27.34 -13.70 10.56
CA ILE A 27 26.84 -12.33 10.35
C ILE A 27 26.23 -11.73 11.64
N GLY A 28 26.18 -12.49 12.72
CA GLY A 28 25.62 -12.10 14.02
C GLY A 28 24.21 -12.65 14.23
N THR A 29 23.53 -12.15 15.25
CA THR A 29 22.17 -12.61 15.59
C THR A 29 21.16 -12.04 14.60
N PHE A 30 20.51 -12.90 13.81
CA PHE A 30 19.40 -12.51 12.94
C PHE A 30 18.07 -13.07 13.47
N LYS A 31 16.96 -12.43 13.05
CA LYS A 31 15.60 -12.89 13.31
C LYS A 31 14.84 -12.89 11.99
N VAL A 32 14.18 -14.00 11.68
CA VAL A 32 13.25 -14.08 10.54
C VAL A 32 11.96 -13.35 10.92
N LEU A 33 11.60 -12.35 10.14
CA LEU A 33 10.43 -11.51 10.43
C LEU A 33 9.16 -12.01 9.74
N ALA A 34 9.28 -12.62 8.56
CA ALA A 34 8.24 -13.47 8.00
C ALA A 34 8.81 -14.46 6.98
N ARG A 35 7.95 -15.40 6.57
CA ARG A 35 8.19 -16.42 5.55
C ARG A 35 7.13 -16.25 4.48
N GLY A 36 7.54 -16.04 3.24
CA GLY A 36 6.65 -15.87 2.10
C GLY A 36 7.45 -15.63 0.81
N ASP A 37 6.87 -15.99 -0.33
CA ASP A 37 7.47 -15.72 -1.63
C ASP A 37 7.41 -14.22 -1.89
N ILE A 38 8.57 -13.58 -1.95
CA ILE A 38 8.67 -12.23 -2.47
C ILE A 38 8.62 -12.36 -3.98
N THR A 39 7.44 -12.19 -4.54
CA THR A 39 7.36 -12.04 -6.00
C THR A 39 7.98 -10.68 -6.30
N VAL A 40 9.23 -10.68 -6.78
CA VAL A 40 9.84 -9.48 -7.35
C VAL A 40 8.98 -9.11 -8.54
N ALA A 41 8.58 -7.84 -8.62
CA ALA A 41 8.00 -7.33 -9.85
C ALA A 41 9.03 -7.57 -10.96
N ASP A 42 8.78 -8.58 -11.78
CA ASP A 42 9.59 -8.83 -12.96
C ASP A 42 9.42 -7.60 -13.84
N LYS A 43 10.52 -7.00 -14.29
CA LYS A 43 10.49 -5.76 -15.11
C LYS A 43 9.65 -5.92 -16.39
N ASP A 44 9.42 -7.17 -16.80
CA ASP A 44 8.67 -7.57 -17.98
C ASP A 44 7.27 -8.12 -17.64
N LYS A 45 6.91 -8.27 -16.36
CA LYS A 45 5.54 -8.51 -15.92
C LYS A 45 4.81 -7.17 -15.87
N ASP A 46 3.58 -7.20 -16.35
CA ASP A 46 2.63 -6.10 -16.29
C ASP A 46 2.71 -5.39 -14.92
N GLU A 47 3.19 -4.14 -14.91
CA GLU A 47 3.36 -3.31 -13.70
C GLU A 47 2.03 -3.13 -12.96
N THR A 48 0.90 -3.41 -13.63
CA THR A 48 -0.43 -3.43 -13.00
C THR A 48 -0.60 -4.57 -11.99
N ALA A 49 0.23 -5.62 -12.03
CA ALA A 49 0.22 -6.74 -11.10
C ALA A 49 1.44 -6.70 -10.17
N LEU A 50 1.64 -5.61 -9.43
CA LEU A 50 2.54 -5.60 -8.27
C LEU A 50 2.02 -6.63 -7.26
N PRO A 51 2.73 -7.75 -7.05
CA PRO A 51 2.21 -8.93 -6.36
C PRO A 51 2.00 -8.72 -4.85
N ASN A 52 2.54 -7.61 -4.31
CA ASN A 52 2.43 -7.22 -2.90
C ASN A 52 1.74 -5.86 -2.75
N ALA A 53 0.76 -5.55 -3.62
CA ALA A 53 -0.03 -4.34 -3.49
C ALA A 53 -1.43 -4.66 -2.98
N VAL A 54 -1.95 -3.79 -2.10
CA VAL A 54 -3.34 -3.83 -1.65
C VAL A 54 -4.00 -2.48 -1.88
N TRP A 55 -5.31 -2.49 -1.83
CA TRP A 55 -6.13 -1.29 -1.88
C TRP A 55 -6.72 -1.01 -0.50
N LEU A 56 -6.61 0.24 -0.07
CA LEU A 56 -7.30 0.76 1.09
C LEU A 56 -8.43 1.67 0.62
N TYR A 57 -9.66 1.37 1.02
CA TYR A 57 -10.85 2.09 0.65
C TYR A 57 -11.39 2.90 1.84
N GLU A 58 -11.70 4.17 1.59
CA GLU A 58 -12.43 5.05 2.51
C GLU A 58 -13.80 5.39 1.90
N PRO A 59 -14.92 4.87 2.45
CA PRO A 59 -16.24 4.99 1.84
C PRO A 59 -16.87 6.38 1.94
N GLU A 60 -16.61 7.09 3.04
CA GLU A 60 -17.05 8.46 3.23
C GLU A 60 -15.95 9.22 3.94
N VAL A 61 -15.46 10.29 3.32
CA VAL A 61 -14.36 11.08 3.89
C VAL A 61 -14.84 11.85 5.12
N HIS A 62 -14.46 11.37 6.31
CA HIS A 62 -14.71 12.03 7.59
C HIS A 62 -13.51 11.86 8.52
N ALA A 63 -13.41 12.70 9.56
CA ALA A 63 -12.25 12.73 10.46
C ALA A 63 -11.93 11.40 11.19
N ASN A 64 -12.86 10.44 11.21
CA ASN A 64 -12.73 9.16 11.90
C ASN A 64 -13.10 7.95 11.02
N SER A 65 -13.07 8.10 9.70
CA SER A 65 -13.44 7.02 8.80
C SER A 65 -12.43 5.88 8.86
N GLU A 66 -12.92 4.65 8.95
CA GLU A 66 -12.10 3.46 8.94
C GLU A 66 -11.67 3.13 7.51
N LEU A 67 -10.40 2.72 7.35
CA LEU A 67 -9.89 2.21 6.08
C LEU A 67 -10.20 0.72 5.95
N LEU A 68 -10.85 0.37 4.84
CA LEU A 68 -11.17 -1.00 4.47
C LEU A 68 -10.08 -1.55 3.55
N LEU A 69 -9.53 -2.70 3.89
CA LEU A 69 -8.68 -3.47 2.98
C LEU A 69 -9.58 -4.16 1.95
N VAL A 70 -9.33 -3.87 0.67
CA VAL A 70 -10.07 -4.43 -0.46
C VAL A 70 -9.11 -5.08 -1.45
N ASP A 71 -9.59 -6.08 -2.19
CA ASP A 71 -8.78 -6.85 -3.14
C ASP A 71 -8.52 -6.06 -4.43
N PHE A 72 -9.51 -5.27 -4.88
CA PHE A 72 -9.39 -4.44 -6.07
C PHE A 72 -9.82 -3.00 -5.83
N GLY A 73 -9.18 -2.05 -6.53
CA GLY A 73 -9.44 -0.61 -6.37
C GLY A 73 -10.80 -0.12 -6.87
N GLY A 74 -11.70 -1.02 -7.27
CA GLY A 74 -13.11 -0.71 -7.56
C GLY A 74 -14.08 -1.32 -6.53
N ASP A 75 -13.56 -2.12 -5.59
CA ASP A 75 -14.38 -2.75 -4.57
C ASP A 75 -14.65 -1.74 -3.45
N THR A 76 -15.87 -1.82 -2.91
CA THR A 76 -16.32 -1.03 -1.75
C THR A 76 -16.55 -1.90 -0.52
N GLU A 77 -16.57 -3.22 -0.70
CA GLU A 77 -16.67 -4.20 0.38
C GLU A 77 -15.26 -4.69 0.73
N GLY A 78 -14.92 -4.63 2.01
CA GLY A 78 -13.60 -4.99 2.50
C GLY A 78 -13.60 -5.25 4.00
N ARG A 79 -12.44 -5.64 4.52
CA ARG A 79 -12.26 -5.85 5.97
C ARG A 79 -11.59 -4.63 6.59
N VAL A 80 -12.02 -4.25 7.79
CA VAL A 80 -11.34 -3.20 8.57
C VAL A 80 -9.96 -3.71 8.98
N LEU A 81 -8.93 -2.90 8.74
CA LEU A 81 -7.58 -3.19 9.24
C LEU A 81 -7.54 -3.07 10.77
N THR A 82 -6.81 -3.98 11.42
CA THR A 82 -6.46 -3.78 12.83
C THR A 82 -5.49 -2.61 12.98
N GLY A 83 -5.43 -2.01 14.17
CA GLY A 83 -4.48 -0.91 14.43
C GLY A 83 -3.02 -1.29 14.16
N GLU A 84 -2.62 -2.53 14.51
CA GLU A 84 -1.26 -3.02 14.27
C GLU A 84 -0.94 -3.14 12.77
N GLU A 85 -1.87 -3.67 11.98
CA GLU A 85 -1.70 -3.78 10.52
C GLU A 85 -1.59 -2.40 9.87
N LEU A 86 -2.44 -1.47 10.28
CA LEU A 86 -2.41 -0.10 9.78
C LEU A 86 -1.10 0.60 10.16
N ASP A 87 -0.60 0.42 11.38
CA ASP A 87 0.67 0.99 11.83
C ASP A 87 1.86 0.43 11.03
N VAL A 88 1.85 -0.87 10.74
CA VAL A 88 2.85 -1.52 9.88
C VAL A 88 2.82 -0.91 8.47
N LEU A 89 1.64 -0.75 7.87
CA LEU A 89 1.50 -0.17 6.54
C LEU A 89 1.93 1.30 6.52
N LYS A 90 1.64 2.09 7.55
CA LYS A 90 2.12 3.48 7.66
C LYS A 90 3.64 3.56 7.78
N GLN A 91 4.24 2.65 8.54
CA GLN A 91 5.68 2.66 8.77
C GLN A 91 6.50 2.21 7.55
N TYR A 92 6.02 1.17 6.85
CA TYR A 92 6.80 0.46 5.82
C TYR A 92 6.18 0.48 4.43
N GLY A 93 4.88 0.73 4.31
CA GLY A 93 4.19 0.78 3.04
C GLY A 93 4.51 2.03 2.24
N VAL A 94 4.32 1.94 0.94
CA VAL A 94 4.47 3.05 -0.01
C VAL A 94 3.19 3.17 -0.83
N CYS A 95 2.54 4.32 -0.76
CA CYS A 95 1.41 4.66 -1.59
C CYS A 95 1.90 4.94 -3.02
N THR A 96 1.28 4.28 -3.99
CA THR A 96 1.66 4.33 -5.41
C THR A 96 0.57 4.89 -6.28
N GLU A 97 -0.67 4.85 -5.82
CA GLU A 97 -1.81 5.36 -6.57
C GLU A 97 -2.86 5.89 -5.61
N PHE A 98 -3.44 7.03 -5.96
CA PHE A 98 -4.57 7.62 -5.27
C PHE A 98 -5.76 7.77 -6.22
N LYS A 99 -6.88 7.17 -5.84
CA LYS A 99 -8.14 7.33 -6.56
C LYS A 99 -9.16 8.05 -5.68
N ALA A 100 -9.98 8.87 -6.31
CA ALA A 100 -11.14 9.43 -5.63
C ALA A 100 -12.36 9.51 -6.55
N THR A 101 -13.51 9.23 -5.97
CA THR A 101 -14.81 9.58 -6.52
C THR A 101 -15.33 10.76 -5.72
N HIS A 102 -15.67 11.85 -6.40
CA HIS A 102 -16.19 13.06 -5.76
C HIS A 102 -17.65 13.32 -6.18
N PRO A 103 -18.47 13.97 -5.34
CA PRO A 103 -19.81 14.44 -5.72
C PRO A 103 -19.73 15.39 -6.93
N ASP A 104 -20.88 15.60 -7.58
CA ASP A 104 -20.96 16.43 -8.79
C ASP A 104 -20.16 17.74 -8.68
N ALA A 105 -19.01 17.75 -9.35
CA ALA A 105 -18.09 18.87 -9.40
C ALA A 105 -18.75 20.17 -9.86
N ALA A 106 -19.74 20.08 -10.74
CA ALA A 106 -20.44 21.26 -11.26
C ALA A 106 -21.25 21.96 -10.17
N GLN A 107 -21.74 21.21 -9.19
CA GLN A 107 -22.56 21.71 -8.09
C GLN A 107 -21.74 22.07 -6.85
N TYR A 108 -20.71 21.28 -6.53
CA TYR A 108 -19.98 21.39 -5.25
C TYR A 108 -18.53 21.88 -5.39
N GLY A 109 -18.02 21.95 -6.61
CA GLY A 109 -16.62 22.25 -6.89
C GLY A 109 -15.70 21.05 -6.69
N SER A 110 -14.55 21.06 -7.36
CA SER A 110 -13.57 19.98 -7.29
C SER A 110 -12.50 20.25 -6.23
N PRO A 111 -12.12 19.26 -5.42
CA PRO A 111 -10.99 19.36 -4.50
C PRO A 111 -9.66 19.61 -5.23
N LEU A 112 -8.70 20.29 -4.59
CA LEU A 112 -7.41 20.63 -5.21
C LEU A 112 -6.62 19.42 -5.69
N TYR A 113 -6.70 18.30 -4.98
CA TYR A 113 -6.01 17.06 -5.35
C TYR A 113 -6.49 16.50 -6.69
N THR A 114 -7.68 16.87 -7.18
CA THR A 114 -8.17 16.43 -8.51
C THR A 114 -7.53 17.18 -9.67
N VAL A 115 -6.87 18.31 -9.37
CA VAL A 115 -6.29 19.23 -10.35
C VAL A 115 -4.76 19.20 -10.30
N HIS A 116 -4.20 18.90 -9.14
CA HIS A 116 -2.76 19.00 -8.85
C HIS A 116 -2.26 17.69 -8.22
N ASP A 117 -1.32 17.02 -8.91
CA ASP A 117 -0.73 15.76 -8.43
C ASP A 117 -0.03 15.95 -7.08
N ASP A 118 0.63 17.10 -6.86
CA ASP A 118 1.27 17.48 -5.60
C ASP A 118 0.27 17.63 -4.44
N ALA A 119 -0.97 18.04 -4.73
CA ALA A 119 -2.04 18.04 -3.73
C ALA A 119 -2.58 16.62 -3.46
N ALA A 120 -2.56 15.74 -4.46
CA ALA A 120 -2.91 14.32 -4.27
C ALA A 120 -1.86 13.55 -3.47
N GLU A 121 -0.58 13.84 -3.69
CA GLU A 121 0.52 13.31 -2.87
C GLU A 121 0.39 13.76 -1.42
N ALA A 122 0.07 15.05 -1.19
CA ALA A 122 -0.18 15.57 0.14
C ALA A 122 -1.39 14.90 0.82
N GLU A 123 -2.47 14.68 0.07
CA GLU A 123 -3.66 14.00 0.57
C GLU A 123 -3.35 12.54 0.95
N ALA A 124 -2.68 11.79 0.08
CA ALA A 124 -2.24 10.42 0.37
C ALA A 124 -1.29 10.36 1.59
N SER A 125 -0.40 11.35 1.71
CA SER A 125 0.52 11.48 2.86
C SER A 125 -0.20 11.78 4.17
N SER A 126 -1.38 12.41 4.12
CA SER A 126 -2.16 12.76 5.32
C SER A 126 -2.62 11.55 6.13
N TYR A 127 -2.78 10.40 5.46
CA TYR A 127 -3.06 9.11 6.11
C TYR A 127 -1.83 8.54 6.84
N GLY A 128 -0.65 9.15 6.69
CA GLY A 128 0.60 8.71 7.31
C GLY A 128 1.40 7.71 6.49
N PHE A 129 1.09 7.56 5.19
CA PHE A 129 1.88 6.75 4.26
C PHE A 129 3.00 7.56 3.62
N LYS A 130 4.09 6.88 3.26
CA LYS A 130 5.05 7.43 2.29
C LYS A 130 4.43 7.37 0.91
N VAL A 131 4.73 8.33 0.05
CA VAL A 131 4.30 8.35 -1.35
C VAL A 131 5.49 8.05 -2.26
N LEU A 132 5.23 7.31 -3.34
CA LEU A 132 6.24 6.99 -4.35
C LEU A 132 6.72 8.28 -5.04
N ALA A 133 8.03 8.54 -5.00
CA ALA A 133 8.60 9.80 -5.50
C ALA A 133 8.48 9.97 -7.02
N ASP A 134 8.62 8.88 -7.78
CA ASP A 134 8.53 8.87 -9.24
C ASP A 134 7.50 7.81 -9.66
N GLY A 135 6.48 8.19 -10.43
CA GLY A 135 5.46 7.26 -10.91
C GLY A 135 4.25 7.09 -9.98
N PHE A 136 3.99 8.04 -9.07
CA PHE A 136 2.71 8.13 -8.36
C PHE A 136 1.58 8.38 -9.35
N ALA A 137 0.53 7.57 -9.29
CA ALA A 137 -0.59 7.62 -10.21
C ALA A 137 -1.84 8.22 -9.54
N THR A 138 -2.64 8.93 -10.33
CA THR A 138 -3.87 9.58 -9.87
C THR A 138 -5.05 9.20 -10.78
N ASN A 139 -6.22 8.98 -10.19
CA ASN A 139 -7.45 8.72 -10.96
C ASN A 139 -8.67 9.34 -10.28
N TYR A 140 -9.39 10.18 -11.01
CA TYR A 140 -10.53 10.93 -10.49
C TYR A 140 -11.77 10.66 -11.31
N VAL A 141 -12.83 10.25 -10.64
CA VAL A 141 -14.15 10.06 -11.23
C VAL A 141 -15.09 11.10 -10.62
N ASN A 142 -15.79 11.84 -11.49
CA ASN A 142 -16.91 12.66 -11.07
C ASN A 142 -18.13 11.75 -10.92
N GLY A 143 -18.66 11.66 -9.70
CA GLY A 143 -19.82 10.85 -9.34
C GLY A 143 -21.13 11.63 -9.43
N ASP A 144 -22.22 10.96 -9.05
CA ASP A 144 -23.53 11.60 -8.84
C ASP A 144 -23.56 12.35 -7.48
N ASP A 145 -24.74 12.72 -6.97
CA ASP A 145 -24.96 13.38 -5.65
C ASP A 145 -24.54 12.54 -4.41
N GLY A 146 -23.59 11.62 -4.54
CA GLY A 146 -23.07 10.76 -3.48
C GLY A 146 -21.97 11.42 -2.62
N SER A 147 -21.56 10.73 -1.56
CA SER A 147 -20.41 11.12 -0.75
C SER A 147 -19.09 10.95 -1.50
N GLU A 148 -18.08 11.72 -1.10
CA GLU A 148 -16.71 11.51 -1.57
C GLU A 148 -16.16 10.19 -1.00
N ALA A 149 -15.53 9.41 -1.87
CA ALA A 149 -14.91 8.14 -1.53
C ALA A 149 -13.50 8.04 -2.13
N ARG A 150 -12.59 7.33 -1.47
CA ARG A 150 -11.16 7.32 -1.84
C ARG A 150 -10.58 5.92 -1.80
N TRP A 151 -9.59 5.68 -2.66
CA TRP A 151 -8.80 4.46 -2.66
C TRP A 151 -7.30 4.80 -2.69
N LEU A 152 -6.52 4.10 -1.87
CA LEU A 152 -5.06 4.19 -1.86
C LEU A 152 -4.47 2.83 -2.22
N ARG A 153 -3.59 2.79 -3.22
CA ARG A 153 -2.84 1.58 -3.56
C ARG A 153 -1.52 1.56 -2.82
N ILE A 154 -1.39 0.65 -1.86
CA ILE A 154 -0.21 0.54 -1.01
C ILE A 154 0.62 -0.67 -1.43
N ILE A 155 1.88 -0.45 -1.81
CA ILE A 155 2.88 -1.52 -1.83
C ILE A 155 3.20 -1.86 -0.38
N MET A 156 2.94 -3.11 -0.02
CA MET A 156 3.23 -3.65 1.30
C MET A 156 4.66 -4.20 1.36
N PRO A 157 5.29 -4.21 2.55
CA PRO A 157 6.52 -4.96 2.71
C PRO A 157 6.23 -6.45 2.49
N ALA A 158 7.13 -7.15 1.79
CA ALA A 158 6.88 -8.53 1.33
C ALA A 158 6.67 -9.58 2.46
N TRP A 159 7.00 -9.23 3.70
CA TRP A 159 6.77 -10.04 4.89
C TRP A 159 5.38 -9.84 5.52
N PHE A 160 4.66 -8.80 5.11
CA PHE A 160 3.33 -8.50 5.61
C PHE A 160 2.30 -9.20 4.72
N ASN A 161 1.53 -10.09 5.31
CA ASN A 161 0.41 -10.74 4.64
C ASN A 161 -0.87 -10.50 5.44
N PRO A 162 -1.77 -9.65 4.94
CA PRO A 162 -3.03 -9.37 5.62
C PRO A 162 -4.04 -10.54 5.55
N ASN A 163 -3.72 -11.62 4.82
CA ASN A 163 -4.61 -12.77 4.61
C ASN A 163 -4.14 -14.05 5.32
N LEU A 164 -3.09 -13.97 6.16
CA LEU A 164 -2.59 -15.09 6.98
C LEU A 164 -3.25 -15.14 8.36
#